data_AF-A0AA39KCP8-F1
#
_entry.id   AF-A0AA39KCP8-F1
#
_cell.length_a   1.000
_cell.length_b   1.000
_cell.length_c   1.000
_cell.angle_alpha   90.00
_cell.angle_beta   90.00
_cell.angle_gamma   90.00
#
_symmetry.space_group_name_H-M   'P 1'
#
loop_
_entity.id
_entity.type
_entity.pdbx_description
1 polymer ?
#
loop_
_entity_poly.entity_id
_entity_poly.type
_entity_poly.pdbx_seq_one_letter_code
_entity_poly.pdbx_strand_id
1 'polypeptide(L)'
;MTSVNWQPTPSSGLGSATPCDGPPLHNRVVPFWVAGHRYPWAISHAWMEEKERKDVWTHINGYEWPVPIPIDADLDLIRIEMLNLGAEYVWLDVLCLRQEGGWNEELREEEWKVDIPTIGWVYRRVRFTQGDRNWFKRAWTLQEINNCPIIGGESGNDGTMEGTMRKRLHEQLESLYHGDPVFGTLSQMQNRVSTNPLDKVAGLAYLFNSLFIPIYDASQSEEDAWDALVNVLPGYTQSVFFFYFPSPVYTGLGLMLS
;
A
#
# COMPACT_ATOMS: atom_id res chain seq x y z
N MET A 1 39.98 -1.99 -14.33
CA MET A 1 39.70 -3.44 -14.22
C MET A 1 40.67 -4.03 -13.22
N THR A 2 40.19 -4.27 -12.00
CA THR A 2 40.85 -5.13 -11.02
C THR A 2 39.73 -5.83 -10.26
N SER A 3 39.46 -7.07 -10.68
CA SER A 3 38.51 -8.00 -10.08
C SER A 3 39.05 -8.49 -8.74
N VAL A 4 38.26 -8.38 -7.68
CA VAL A 4 38.53 -9.06 -6.42
C VAL A 4 37.74 -10.36 -6.43
N ASN A 5 38.43 -11.48 -6.66
CA ASN A 5 37.91 -12.83 -6.49
C ASN A 5 37.85 -13.15 -5.00
N TRP A 6 36.65 -13.43 -4.48
CA TRP A 6 36.48 -14.06 -3.18
C TRP A 6 36.37 -15.58 -3.38
N GLN A 7 37.36 -16.33 -2.92
CA GLN A 7 37.23 -17.77 -2.68
C GLN A 7 37.05 -18.01 -1.18
N PRO A 8 36.08 -18.82 -0.74
CA PRO A 8 35.92 -19.17 0.66
C PRO A 8 36.97 -20.19 1.09
N THR A 9 37.64 -19.93 2.21
CA THR A 9 38.52 -20.88 2.90
C THR A 9 37.69 -21.95 3.63
N PRO A 10 38.14 -23.23 3.67
CA PRO A 10 37.44 -24.27 4.42
C PRO A 10 37.83 -24.18 5.89
N SER A 11 36.87 -23.85 6.75
CA SER A 11 37.05 -23.94 8.20
C SER A 11 36.97 -25.41 8.63
N SER A 12 38.06 -25.89 9.22
CA SER A 12 38.12 -27.12 10.00
C SER A 12 37.75 -26.80 11.45
N GLY A 13 36.79 -27.54 12.02
CA GLY A 13 36.41 -27.40 13.42
C GLY A 13 35.06 -28.02 13.74
N LEU A 14 35.07 -29.31 14.12
CA LEU A 14 33.95 -29.93 14.84
C LEU A 14 33.72 -29.18 16.16
N GLY A 15 32.53 -28.63 16.36
CA GLY A 15 32.11 -28.01 17.60
C GLY A 15 30.59 -27.80 17.63
N SER A 16 29.90 -28.75 18.25
CA SER A 16 28.52 -28.73 18.79
C SER A 16 27.56 -27.63 18.29
N ALA A 17 26.57 -28.06 17.49
CA ALA A 17 25.39 -27.27 17.17
C ALA A 17 24.58 -26.93 18.43
N THR A 18 24.41 -25.64 18.71
CA THR A 18 23.33 -25.12 19.57
C THR A 18 22.09 -24.86 18.71
N PRO A 19 20.91 -25.39 19.06
CA PRO A 19 19.69 -25.27 18.26
C PRO A 19 18.97 -23.94 18.55
N CYS A 20 19.62 -22.81 18.31
CA CYS A 20 19.02 -21.48 18.46
C CYS A 20 19.43 -20.48 17.37
N ASP A 21 19.90 -20.96 16.22
CA ASP A 21 19.98 -20.13 15.00
C ASP A 21 18.96 -20.70 14.01
N GLY A 22 17.73 -20.20 14.12
CA GLY A 22 16.75 -20.37 13.05
C GLY A 22 17.25 -19.70 11.77
N PRO A 23 16.74 -20.08 10.59
CA PRO A 23 17.06 -19.37 9.35
C PRO A 23 16.76 -17.86 9.54
N PRO A 24 17.54 -16.96 8.91
CA PRO A 24 17.24 -15.53 8.97
C PRO A 24 15.77 -15.33 8.65
N LEU A 25 15.06 -14.63 9.54
CA LEU A 25 13.62 -14.40 9.44
C LEU A 25 13.34 -13.62 8.15
N HIS A 26 13.06 -14.34 7.06
CA HIS A 26 12.47 -13.82 5.83
C HIS A 26 10.98 -13.58 6.10
N ASN A 27 10.70 -12.65 7.00
CA ASN A 27 9.35 -12.44 7.50
C ASN A 27 8.70 -11.28 6.74
N ARG A 28 7.84 -11.61 5.77
CA ARG A 28 6.78 -10.71 5.27
C ARG A 28 5.97 -10.12 6.43
N VAL A 29 5.94 -10.81 7.57
CA VAL A 29 5.23 -10.44 8.79
C VAL A 29 6.21 -10.25 9.95
N VAL A 30 6.59 -9.00 10.21
CA VAL A 30 7.27 -8.63 11.46
C VAL A 30 6.20 -8.40 12.53
N PRO A 31 6.15 -9.21 13.60
CA PRO A 31 5.17 -8.97 14.64
C PRO A 31 5.35 -7.57 15.24
N PHE A 32 4.26 -6.85 15.45
CA PHE A 32 4.30 -5.44 15.87
C PHE A 32 5.11 -5.20 17.16
N TRP A 33 5.13 -6.19 18.08
CA TRP A 33 5.93 -6.12 19.30
C TRP A 33 7.43 -6.23 19.04
N VAL A 34 7.87 -6.92 17.97
CA VAL A 34 9.27 -7.02 17.56
C VAL A 34 9.77 -5.68 17.03
N ALA A 35 8.93 -4.93 16.32
CA ALA A 35 9.22 -3.57 15.90
C ALA A 35 9.28 -2.55 17.06
N GLY A 36 9.11 -2.99 18.32
CA GLY A 36 9.29 -2.15 19.51
C GLY A 36 8.31 -0.98 19.58
N HIS A 37 7.09 -1.16 19.05
CA HIS A 37 6.09 -0.10 18.87
C HIS A 37 6.53 1.07 17.96
N ARG A 38 7.62 0.91 17.20
CA ARG A 38 7.99 1.86 16.15
C ARG A 38 7.07 1.64 14.96
N TYR A 39 6.51 2.73 14.44
CA TYR A 39 5.79 2.66 13.17
C TYR A 39 6.80 2.42 12.05
N PRO A 40 6.55 1.44 11.15
CA PRO A 40 7.43 1.22 10.00
C PRO A 40 7.46 2.46 9.11
N TRP A 41 8.37 2.53 8.17
CA TRP A 41 8.29 3.44 7.02
C TRP A 41 7.43 2.75 5.95
N ALA A 42 6.83 3.49 5.02
CA ALA A 42 6.05 2.89 3.94
C ALA A 42 6.56 3.39 2.60
N ILE A 43 6.78 2.47 1.68
CA ILE A 43 7.09 2.80 0.30
C ILE A 43 5.88 2.41 -0.52
N SER A 44 5.30 3.43 -1.14
CA SER A 44 4.36 3.23 -2.23
C SER A 44 5.14 3.37 -3.52
N HIS A 45 5.16 2.32 -4.33
CA HIS A 45 5.73 2.42 -5.66
C HIS A 45 4.69 2.93 -6.64
N ALA A 46 5.16 3.75 -7.58
CA ALA A 46 4.34 4.24 -8.68
C ALA A 46 3.69 3.08 -9.46
N TRP A 47 2.36 3.16 -9.66
CA TRP A 47 1.69 2.28 -10.59
C TRP A 47 2.12 2.61 -12.02
N MET A 48 2.61 1.60 -12.72
CA MET A 48 3.07 1.70 -14.10
C MET A 48 2.38 0.64 -14.96
N GLU A 49 2.43 0.79 -16.28
CA GLU A 49 1.88 -0.20 -17.20
C GLU A 49 2.60 -1.56 -17.03
N GLU A 50 1.92 -2.67 -17.33
CA GLU A 50 2.53 -4.02 -17.23
C GLU A 50 3.85 -4.11 -18.03
N LYS A 51 3.89 -3.51 -19.21
CA LYS A 51 5.08 -3.44 -20.08
C LYS A 51 6.28 -2.67 -19.49
N GLU A 52 6.05 -1.86 -18.45
CA GLU A 52 7.09 -1.06 -17.80
C GLU A 52 7.55 -1.70 -16.49
N ARG A 53 6.98 -2.86 -16.14
CA ARG A 53 7.29 -3.63 -14.95
C ARG A 53 7.97 -4.95 -15.32
N LYS A 54 8.70 -5.50 -14.37
CA LYS A 54 9.29 -6.84 -14.42
C LYS A 54 8.93 -7.57 -13.14
N ASP A 55 8.66 -8.86 -13.27
CA ASP A 55 8.42 -9.74 -12.14
C ASP A 55 9.73 -10.26 -11.59
N VAL A 56 9.98 -10.02 -10.30
CA VAL A 56 11.21 -10.44 -9.62
C VAL A 56 10.86 -11.40 -8.50
N TRP A 57 11.44 -12.59 -8.57
CA TRP A 57 11.43 -13.57 -7.48
C TRP A 57 12.49 -13.19 -6.46
N THR A 58 12.07 -12.97 -5.21
CA THR A 58 12.96 -12.45 -4.18
C THR A 58 12.90 -13.28 -2.91
N HIS A 59 14.04 -13.37 -2.22
CA HIS A 59 14.11 -13.97 -0.89
C HIS A 59 13.37 -13.13 0.16
N ILE A 60 13.05 -11.86 -0.13
CA ILE A 60 12.39 -10.95 0.82
C ILE A 60 11.00 -11.46 1.21
N ASN A 61 10.22 -11.98 0.25
CA ASN A 61 8.92 -12.60 0.48
C ASN A 61 8.99 -14.13 0.40
N GLY A 62 10.16 -14.72 0.72
CA GLY A 62 10.33 -16.17 0.76
C GLY A 62 10.19 -16.88 -0.59
N TYR A 63 10.29 -16.15 -1.71
CA TYR A 63 10.00 -16.68 -3.05
C TYR A 63 8.58 -17.23 -3.20
N GLU A 64 7.63 -16.73 -2.41
CA GLU A 64 6.24 -17.19 -2.47
C GLU A 64 5.50 -16.60 -3.68
N TRP A 65 5.83 -15.35 -4.03
CA TRP A 65 5.19 -14.59 -5.10
C TRP A 65 6.19 -13.79 -5.93
N PRO A 66 5.99 -13.65 -7.25
CA PRO A 66 6.74 -12.68 -8.03
C PRO A 66 6.35 -11.25 -7.62
N VAL A 67 7.34 -10.38 -7.52
CA VAL A 67 7.15 -8.97 -7.15
C VAL A 67 7.23 -8.09 -8.41
N PRO A 68 6.13 -7.41 -8.80
CA PRO A 68 6.12 -6.59 -10.00
C PRO A 68 6.77 -5.23 -9.76
N ILE A 69 8.07 -5.08 -10.03
CA ILE A 69 8.81 -3.82 -9.84
C ILE A 69 9.08 -3.11 -11.18
N PRO A 70 9.34 -1.78 -11.20
CA PRO A 70 9.81 -1.10 -12.40
C PRO A 70 11.02 -1.80 -13.04
N ILE A 71 11.08 -1.82 -14.37
CA ILE A 71 12.18 -2.47 -15.11
C ILE A 71 13.55 -1.92 -14.68
N ASP A 72 13.62 -0.62 -14.41
CA ASP A 72 14.79 0.15 -13.98
C ASP A 72 14.99 0.15 -12.45
N ALA A 73 14.12 -0.49 -11.66
CA ALA A 73 14.26 -0.59 -10.21
C ALA A 73 15.07 -1.83 -9.76
N ASP A 74 15.67 -1.68 -8.58
CA ASP A 74 16.40 -2.70 -7.85
C ASP A 74 16.03 -2.61 -6.36
N LEU A 75 15.52 -3.72 -5.80
CA LEU A 75 15.07 -3.78 -4.40
C LEU A 75 16.22 -3.63 -3.40
N ASP A 76 17.44 -4.05 -3.76
CA ASP A 76 18.61 -3.89 -2.91
C ASP A 76 19.05 -2.43 -2.84
N LEU A 77 18.96 -1.71 -3.96
CA LEU A 77 19.23 -0.26 -3.99
C LEU A 77 18.20 0.51 -3.16
N ILE A 78 16.92 0.18 -3.29
CA ILE A 78 15.85 0.77 -2.45
C ILE A 78 16.14 0.52 -0.98
N ARG A 79 16.51 -0.71 -0.61
CA ARG A 79 16.88 -1.06 0.77
C ARG A 79 18.05 -0.21 1.28
N ILE A 80 19.10 -0.04 0.48
CA ILE A 80 20.26 0.79 0.84
C ILE A 80 19.84 2.25 1.06
N GLU A 81 19.02 2.79 0.16
CA GLU A 81 18.50 4.16 0.29
C GLU A 81 17.70 4.33 1.60
N MET A 82 16.82 3.39 1.91
CA MET A 82 16.03 3.42 3.14
C MET A 82 16.90 3.34 4.41
N LEU A 83 17.93 2.49 4.40
CA LEU A 83 18.89 2.39 5.51
C LEU A 83 19.65 3.71 5.70
N ASN A 84 20.06 4.36 4.60
CA ASN A 84 20.74 5.66 4.65
C ASN A 84 19.83 6.77 5.20
N LEU A 85 18.52 6.68 4.95
CA LEU A 85 17.50 7.58 5.53
C LEU A 85 17.16 7.24 7.01
N GLY A 86 17.74 6.17 7.55
CA GLY A 86 17.56 5.73 8.94
C GLY A 86 16.33 4.87 9.17
N ALA A 87 15.73 4.30 8.11
CA ALA A 87 14.63 3.36 8.26
C ALA A 87 15.13 2.01 8.81
N GLU A 88 14.46 1.52 9.86
CA GLU A 88 14.74 0.22 10.48
C GLU A 88 13.74 -0.85 10.02
N TYR A 89 12.48 -0.46 9.84
CA TYR A 89 11.40 -1.29 9.32
C TYR A 89 10.71 -0.55 8.19
N VAL A 90 10.47 -1.24 7.08
CA VAL A 90 9.86 -0.66 5.88
C VAL A 90 8.77 -1.61 5.40
N TRP A 91 7.55 -1.08 5.27
CA TRP A 91 6.46 -1.66 4.53
C TRP A 91 6.61 -1.29 3.06
N LEU A 92 6.57 -2.27 2.16
CA LEU A 92 6.64 -2.04 0.72
C LEU A 92 5.41 -2.68 0.10
N ASP A 93 4.49 -1.84 -0.41
CA ASP A 93 3.17 -2.29 -0.88
C ASP A 93 3.21 -3.36 -1.94
N VAL A 94 4.17 -3.28 -2.87
CA VAL A 94 4.34 -4.24 -3.97
C VAL A 94 4.74 -5.64 -3.50
N LEU A 95 5.26 -5.76 -2.27
CA LEU A 95 5.55 -7.04 -1.64
C LEU A 95 4.32 -7.67 -0.97
N CYS A 96 3.24 -6.90 -0.84
CA CYS A 96 2.09 -7.25 -0.01
C CYS A 96 0.80 -7.31 -0.82
N LEU A 97 0.62 -6.48 -1.84
CA LEU A 97 -0.65 -6.34 -2.53
C LEU A 97 -0.64 -6.90 -3.95
N ARG A 98 -1.72 -7.62 -4.24
CA ARG A 98 -2.14 -8.02 -5.60
C ARG A 98 -1.04 -8.70 -6.43
N GLN A 99 -0.21 -9.48 -5.75
CA GLN A 99 0.73 -10.38 -6.40
C GLN A 99 -0.04 -11.56 -6.99
N GLU A 100 0.34 -11.97 -8.18
CA GLU A 100 -0.29 -13.07 -8.91
C GLU A 100 0.79 -14.01 -9.45
N GLY A 101 0.44 -15.27 -9.70
CA GLY A 101 1.38 -16.24 -10.27
C GLY A 101 2.39 -16.79 -9.25
N GLY A 102 2.04 -16.77 -7.97
CA GLY A 102 2.79 -17.40 -6.90
C GLY A 102 2.55 -18.90 -6.84
N TRP A 103 3.30 -19.60 -5.98
CA TRP A 103 3.12 -21.04 -5.80
C TRP A 103 1.85 -21.41 -5.01
N ASN A 104 1.34 -20.48 -4.20
CA ASN A 104 0.18 -20.66 -3.35
C ASN A 104 -1.00 -19.77 -3.79
N GLU A 105 -1.31 -19.77 -5.09
CA GLU A 105 -2.37 -18.92 -5.67
C GLU A 105 -3.72 -19.04 -4.94
N GLU A 106 -4.00 -20.21 -4.37
CA GLU A 106 -5.18 -20.50 -3.54
C GLU A 106 -5.27 -19.65 -2.26
N LEU A 107 -4.15 -19.19 -1.70
CA LEU A 107 -4.13 -18.33 -0.52
C LEU A 107 -4.38 -16.86 -0.85
N ARG A 108 -4.20 -16.46 -2.12
CA ARG A 108 -4.27 -15.06 -2.56
C ARG A 108 -5.59 -14.40 -2.19
N GLU A 109 -6.71 -15.11 -2.43
CA GLU A 109 -8.04 -14.59 -2.14
C GLU A 109 -8.26 -14.41 -0.64
N GLU A 110 -7.76 -15.32 0.19
CA GLU A 110 -7.85 -15.23 1.64
C GLU A 110 -6.95 -14.13 2.22
N GLU A 111 -5.76 -13.91 1.65
CA GLU A 111 -4.91 -12.78 2.03
C GLU A 111 -5.56 -11.44 1.66
N TRP A 112 -6.09 -11.33 0.44
CA TRP A 112 -6.71 -10.08 -0.04
C TRP A 112 -7.92 -9.65 0.77
N LYS A 113 -8.69 -10.61 1.30
CA LYS A 113 -9.81 -10.36 2.21
C LYS A 113 -9.45 -9.44 3.37
N VAL A 114 -8.22 -9.52 3.86
CA VAL A 114 -7.73 -8.75 5.01
C VAL A 114 -6.76 -7.65 4.58
N ASP A 115 -5.84 -7.93 3.67
CA ASP A 115 -4.75 -7.01 3.33
C ASP A 115 -5.23 -5.77 2.55
N ILE A 116 -6.11 -5.97 1.55
CA ILE A 116 -6.62 -4.86 0.72
C ILE A 116 -7.33 -3.79 1.56
N PRO A 117 -8.26 -4.14 2.48
CA PRO A 117 -9.01 -3.13 3.19
C PRO A 117 -8.26 -2.59 4.43
N THR A 118 -7.18 -3.25 4.90
CA THR A 118 -6.41 -2.80 6.07
C THR A 118 -5.21 -1.93 5.73
N ILE A 119 -4.69 -1.95 4.49
CA ILE A 119 -3.44 -1.28 4.15
C ILE A 119 -3.43 0.24 4.42
N GLY A 120 -4.56 0.92 4.25
CA GLY A 120 -4.65 2.36 4.54
C GLY A 120 -4.21 2.74 5.96
N TRP A 121 -4.44 1.86 6.93
CA TRP A 121 -4.02 2.08 8.31
C TRP A 121 -2.50 2.09 8.48
N VAL A 122 -1.78 1.33 7.65
CA VAL A 122 -0.32 1.36 7.62
C VAL A 122 0.15 2.76 7.22
N TYR A 123 -0.40 3.33 6.17
CA TYR A 123 0.02 4.64 5.67
C TYR A 123 -0.35 5.83 6.58
N ARG A 124 -1.41 5.72 7.39
CA ARG A 124 -1.84 6.78 8.32
C ARG A 124 -0.79 7.19 9.35
N ARG A 125 0.01 6.23 9.80
CA ARG A 125 0.89 6.40 10.98
C ARG A 125 2.38 6.43 10.63
N VAL A 126 2.69 6.46 9.34
CA VAL A 126 3.98 6.06 8.82
C VAL A 126 4.53 7.13 7.88
N ARG A 127 5.83 7.44 7.99
CA ARG A 127 6.53 8.26 6.98
C ARG A 127 6.61 7.47 5.69
N PHE A 128 6.21 8.10 4.58
CA PHE A 128 6.21 7.43 3.29
C PHE A 128 7.16 8.06 2.29
N THR A 129 7.79 7.24 1.45
CA THR A 129 8.66 7.66 0.34
C THR A 129 7.98 7.36 -1.01
N GLN A 130 7.94 8.33 -1.92
CA GLN A 130 7.23 8.25 -3.20
C GLN A 130 8.17 8.23 -4.42
N GLY A 131 7.71 7.70 -5.56
CA GLY A 131 8.38 7.85 -6.87
C GLY A 131 7.51 8.59 -7.91
N ASP A 132 8.13 9.07 -8.99
CA ASP A 132 7.59 10.10 -9.91
C ASP A 132 6.45 9.68 -10.87
N ARG A 133 6.05 8.41 -10.93
CA ARG A 133 5.13 7.93 -11.99
C ARG A 133 3.67 7.79 -11.50
N ASN A 134 2.83 8.74 -11.94
CA ASN A 134 1.36 8.69 -12.13
C ASN A 134 0.43 8.09 -11.04
N TRP A 135 0.81 8.14 -9.76
CA TRP A 135 0.10 7.46 -8.66
C TRP A 135 -1.25 8.08 -8.23
N PHE A 136 -1.48 9.38 -8.46
CA PHE A 136 -2.67 10.11 -7.95
C PHE A 136 -4.03 9.60 -8.44
N LYS A 137 -4.03 8.73 -9.45
CA LYS A 137 -5.25 8.30 -10.10
C LYS A 137 -5.87 7.07 -9.48
N ARG A 138 -5.31 6.40 -8.46
CA ARG A 138 -5.90 5.13 -7.98
C ARG A 138 -6.75 5.25 -6.73
N ALA A 139 -7.78 4.41 -6.70
CA ALA A 139 -8.72 4.31 -5.58
C ALA A 139 -7.98 4.09 -4.25
N TRP A 140 -7.05 3.14 -4.22
CA TRP A 140 -6.29 2.82 -3.02
C TRP A 140 -5.26 3.86 -2.64
N THR A 141 -4.69 4.63 -3.57
CA THR A 141 -3.66 5.61 -3.21
C THR A 141 -4.21 6.77 -2.38
N LEU A 142 -5.54 6.92 -2.29
CA LEU A 142 -6.17 7.84 -1.33
C LEU A 142 -5.93 7.39 0.12
N GLN A 143 -5.83 6.08 0.32
CA GLN A 143 -5.50 5.49 1.60
C GLN A 143 -4.05 5.78 2.02
N GLU A 144 -3.19 6.07 1.05
CA GLU A 144 -1.75 6.23 1.23
C GLU A 144 -1.32 7.67 1.50
N ILE A 145 -2.29 8.61 1.52
CA ILE A 145 -1.99 10.02 1.72
C ILE A 145 -1.69 10.30 3.19
N ASN A 146 -0.49 10.84 3.42
CA ASN A 146 -0.06 11.39 4.70
C ASN A 146 0.39 12.85 4.52
N ASN A 147 0.20 13.65 5.57
CA ASN A 147 0.53 15.08 5.64
C ASN A 147 2.04 15.38 5.50
N CYS A 148 2.93 14.39 5.73
CA CYS A 148 4.38 14.58 5.65
C CYS A 148 5.09 13.53 4.78
N PRO A 149 4.92 13.57 3.44
CA PRO A 149 5.67 12.68 2.55
C PRO A 149 7.15 13.03 2.44
N ILE A 150 7.93 12.01 2.12
CA ILE A 150 9.24 12.11 1.48
C ILE A 150 9.05 11.70 0.01
N ILE A 151 9.68 12.40 -0.92
CA ILE A 151 9.75 11.98 -2.32
C ILE A 151 11.15 11.40 -2.53
N GLY A 152 11.21 10.16 -2.98
CA GLY A 152 12.44 9.42 -3.28
C GLY A 152 12.65 9.27 -4.79
N GLY A 153 13.86 8.88 -5.20
CA GLY A 153 14.19 8.68 -6.62
C GLY A 153 14.50 9.95 -7.42
N GLU A 154 14.46 11.15 -6.81
CA GLU A 154 14.90 12.38 -7.46
C GLU A 154 16.43 12.37 -7.61
N SER A 155 16.89 12.01 -8.80
CA SER A 155 18.33 11.92 -9.13
C SER A 155 18.86 13.22 -9.77
N GLY A 156 18.09 14.31 -9.72
CA GLY A 156 18.37 15.56 -10.41
C GLY A 156 18.40 16.76 -9.46
N ASN A 157 19.21 17.77 -9.80
CA ASN A 157 19.41 18.97 -9.00
C ASN A 157 18.28 20.01 -9.15
N ASP A 158 17.09 19.61 -9.64
CA ASP A 158 16.07 20.56 -10.09
C ASP A 158 15.05 20.94 -9.02
N GLY A 159 14.65 20.06 -8.08
CA GLY A 159 13.73 20.36 -6.97
C GLY A 159 12.35 20.91 -7.41
N THR A 160 12.16 21.13 -8.71
CA THR A 160 10.99 21.72 -9.34
C THR A 160 9.90 20.67 -9.47
N MET A 161 10.28 19.42 -9.75
CA MET A 161 9.34 18.29 -9.76
C MET A 161 8.81 18.00 -8.35
N GLU A 162 9.70 17.94 -7.34
CA GLU A 162 9.31 17.76 -5.93
C GLU A 162 8.33 18.86 -5.49
N GLY A 163 8.68 20.13 -5.77
CA GLY A 163 7.83 21.28 -5.42
C GLY A 163 6.46 21.24 -6.08
N THR A 164 6.39 20.85 -7.36
CA THR A 164 5.12 20.77 -8.11
C THR A 164 4.22 19.65 -7.59
N MET A 165 4.79 18.47 -7.35
CA MET A 165 4.05 17.32 -6.79
C MET A 165 3.55 17.59 -5.37
N ARG A 166 4.41 18.15 -4.51
CA ARG A 166 4.05 18.53 -3.14
C ARG A 166 2.93 19.56 -3.12
N LYS A 167 2.98 20.56 -4.00
CA LYS A 167 1.93 21.57 -4.14
C LYS A 167 0.59 20.95 -4.53
N ARG A 168 0.58 20.10 -5.57
CA ARG A 168 -0.63 19.40 -6.02
C ARG A 168 -1.23 18.51 -4.92
N LEU A 169 -0.38 17.80 -4.17
CA LEU A 169 -0.81 17.00 -3.03
C LEU A 169 -1.46 17.86 -1.94
N HIS A 170 -0.84 19.00 -1.61
CA HIS A 170 -1.40 19.95 -0.65
C HIS A 170 -2.77 20.47 -1.10
N GLU A 171 -2.90 20.90 -2.36
CA GLU A 171 -4.17 21.39 -2.91
C GLU A 171 -5.28 20.32 -2.84
N GLN A 172 -4.96 19.05 -3.14
CA GLN A 172 -5.93 17.96 -3.01
C GLN A 172 -6.29 17.64 -1.55
N LEU A 173 -5.32 17.66 -0.64
CA LEU A 173 -5.56 17.50 0.78
C LEU A 173 -6.44 18.62 1.33
N GLU A 174 -6.11 19.88 1.03
CA GLU A 174 -6.93 21.03 1.41
C GLU A 174 -8.36 20.92 0.87
N SER A 175 -8.54 20.42 -0.36
CA SER A 175 -9.87 20.20 -0.92
C SER A 175 -10.71 19.16 -0.16
N LEU A 176 -10.06 18.15 0.45
CA LEU A 176 -10.71 17.17 1.31
C LEU A 176 -11.09 17.75 2.68
N TYR A 177 -10.28 18.68 3.20
CA TYR A 177 -10.49 19.29 4.53
C TYR A 177 -11.48 20.46 4.54
N HIS A 178 -11.69 21.15 3.40
CA HIS A 178 -12.51 22.37 3.33
C HIS A 178 -13.95 22.16 2.80
N GLY A 179 -14.33 20.95 2.35
CA GLY A 179 -15.68 20.61 1.86
C GLY A 179 -16.54 19.83 2.85
N ASP A 180 -17.75 19.42 2.44
CA ASP A 180 -18.48 18.36 3.14
C ASP A 180 -17.62 17.08 3.06
N PRO A 181 -17.16 16.54 4.21
CA PRO A 181 -16.19 15.44 4.22
C PRO A 181 -16.75 14.18 3.54
N VAL A 182 -18.07 14.01 3.46
CA VAL A 182 -18.68 12.87 2.78
C VAL A 182 -18.63 13.06 1.27
N PHE A 183 -19.19 14.15 0.75
CA PHE A 183 -19.24 14.41 -0.69
C PHE A 183 -17.85 14.65 -1.30
N GLY A 184 -16.98 15.37 -0.59
CA GLY A 184 -15.60 15.61 -1.04
C GLY A 184 -14.83 14.31 -1.20
N THR A 185 -14.96 13.40 -0.22
CA THR A 185 -14.34 12.08 -0.28
C THR A 185 -14.90 11.22 -1.42
N LEU A 186 -16.23 11.17 -1.57
CA LEU A 186 -16.86 10.41 -2.66
C LEU A 186 -16.43 10.93 -4.04
N SER A 187 -16.43 12.25 -4.24
CA SER A 187 -16.01 12.86 -5.50
C SER A 187 -14.53 12.60 -5.82
N GLN A 188 -13.66 12.64 -4.81
CA GLN A 188 -12.25 12.32 -4.99
C GLN A 188 -12.04 10.83 -5.32
N MET A 189 -12.85 9.92 -4.77
CA MET A 189 -12.79 8.48 -5.05
C MET A 189 -13.38 8.11 -6.42
N GLN A 190 -14.47 8.77 -6.83
CA GLN A 190 -15.16 8.57 -8.09
C GLN A 190 -14.20 8.71 -9.29
N ASN A 191 -13.40 9.77 -9.28
CA ASN A 191 -12.45 10.11 -10.36
C ASN A 191 -11.23 9.18 -10.45
N ARG A 192 -11.18 8.11 -9.66
CA ARG A 192 -10.02 7.22 -9.58
C ARG A 192 -10.22 5.93 -10.38
N VAL A 193 -9.10 5.45 -10.89
CA VAL A 193 -8.92 4.17 -11.54
C VAL A 193 -8.84 3.08 -10.46
N SER A 194 -9.61 2.03 -10.65
CA SER A 194 -9.59 0.81 -9.85
C SER A 194 -9.38 -0.38 -10.77
N THR A 195 -8.70 -1.42 -10.28
CA THR A 195 -8.59 -2.69 -11.04
C THR A 195 -9.87 -3.49 -10.87
N ASN A 196 -10.43 -3.46 -9.66
CA ASN A 196 -11.75 -3.99 -9.34
C ASN A 196 -12.60 -2.85 -8.75
N PRO A 197 -13.85 -2.62 -9.18
CA PRO A 197 -14.72 -1.59 -8.59
C PRO A 197 -14.79 -1.60 -7.06
N LEU A 198 -14.69 -2.79 -6.45
CA LEU A 198 -14.65 -2.97 -4.99
C LEU A 198 -13.45 -2.27 -4.31
N ASP A 199 -12.37 -1.97 -5.05
CA ASP A 199 -11.23 -1.19 -4.54
C ASP A 199 -11.66 0.18 -4.03
N LYS A 200 -12.61 0.81 -4.72
CA LYS A 200 -13.14 2.11 -4.33
C LYS A 200 -13.93 2.00 -3.04
N VAL A 201 -14.79 0.99 -2.92
CA VAL A 201 -15.57 0.71 -1.70
C VAL A 201 -14.64 0.45 -0.52
N ALA A 202 -13.67 -0.46 -0.68
CA ALA A 202 -12.71 -0.80 0.37
C ALA A 202 -11.91 0.44 0.82
N GLY A 203 -11.47 1.29 -0.12
CA GLY A 203 -10.75 2.52 0.21
C GLY A 203 -11.56 3.55 0.98
N LEU A 204 -12.89 3.58 0.82
CA LEU A 204 -13.75 4.50 1.56
C LEU A 204 -13.85 4.14 3.05
N ALA A 205 -13.70 2.87 3.43
CA ALA A 205 -13.67 2.47 4.84
C ALA A 205 -12.60 3.23 5.62
N TYR A 206 -11.42 3.38 5.01
CA TYR A 206 -10.32 4.15 5.57
C TYR A 206 -10.63 5.66 5.62
N LEU A 207 -11.13 6.23 4.52
CA LEU A 207 -11.33 7.68 4.40
C LEU A 207 -12.45 8.21 5.30
N PHE A 208 -13.46 7.39 5.55
CA PHE A 208 -14.51 7.69 6.52
C PHE A 208 -14.13 7.34 7.95
N ASN A 209 -12.87 6.92 8.21
CA ASN A 209 -12.35 6.58 9.52
C ASN A 209 -13.25 5.55 10.25
N SER A 210 -13.68 4.52 9.52
CA SER A 210 -14.48 3.44 10.07
C SER A 210 -13.69 2.67 11.13
N LEU A 211 -14.34 2.35 12.26
CA LEU A 211 -13.73 1.54 13.32
C LEU A 211 -13.68 0.05 12.94
N PHE A 212 -14.63 -0.40 12.13
CA PHE A 212 -14.67 -1.75 11.58
C PHE A 212 -14.47 -1.68 10.08
N ILE A 213 -13.70 -2.63 9.56
CA ILE A 213 -13.35 -2.67 8.15
C ILE A 213 -14.03 -3.92 7.57
N PRO A 214 -14.91 -3.78 6.57
CA PRO A 214 -15.51 -4.93 5.90
C PRO A 214 -14.44 -5.78 5.23
N ILE A 215 -14.66 -7.08 5.17
CA ILE A 215 -13.81 -8.01 4.43
C ILE A 215 -13.90 -7.70 2.93
N TYR A 216 -12.76 -7.77 2.25
CA TYR A 216 -12.71 -7.66 0.79
C TYR A 216 -13.00 -9.02 0.15
N ASP A 217 -14.26 -9.30 -0.20
CA ASP A 217 -14.60 -10.48 -0.99
C ASP A 217 -14.64 -10.10 -2.47
N ALA A 218 -13.69 -10.59 -3.27
CA ALA A 218 -13.63 -10.29 -4.70
C ALA A 218 -14.81 -10.85 -5.50
N SER A 219 -15.55 -11.80 -4.93
CA SER A 219 -16.71 -12.45 -5.56
C SER A 219 -18.05 -11.79 -5.23
N GLN A 220 -18.09 -10.90 -4.23
CA GLN A 220 -19.33 -10.23 -3.82
C GLN A 220 -19.73 -9.12 -4.81
N SER A 221 -21.02 -8.76 -4.83
CA SER A 221 -21.50 -7.65 -5.65
C SER A 221 -21.03 -6.29 -5.11
N GLU A 222 -21.03 -5.29 -5.97
CA GLU A 222 -20.67 -3.92 -5.58
C GLU A 222 -21.67 -3.34 -4.57
N GLU A 223 -22.95 -3.70 -4.72
CA GLU A 223 -24.03 -3.38 -3.80
C GLU A 223 -23.82 -4.02 -2.42
N ASP A 224 -23.48 -5.31 -2.36
CA ASP A 224 -23.25 -6.01 -1.08
C ASP A 224 -22.03 -5.43 -0.35
N ALA A 225 -20.94 -5.15 -1.08
CA ALA A 225 -19.75 -4.52 -0.51
C ALA A 225 -20.05 -3.13 0.04
N TRP A 226 -20.85 -2.34 -0.70
CA TRP A 226 -21.27 -1.01 -0.29
C TRP A 226 -22.15 -1.04 0.95
N ASP A 227 -23.10 -1.97 1.02
CA ASP A 227 -23.96 -2.14 2.20
C ASP A 227 -23.15 -2.55 3.42
N ALA A 228 -22.21 -3.48 3.25
CA ALA A 228 -21.28 -3.85 4.32
C ALA A 228 -20.50 -2.64 4.84
N LEU A 229 -20.03 -1.75 3.95
CA LEU A 229 -19.37 -0.50 4.31
C LEU A 229 -20.30 0.44 5.07
N VAL A 230 -21.46 0.79 4.51
CA VAL A 230 -22.41 1.76 5.10
C VAL A 230 -22.84 1.33 6.51
N ASN A 231 -22.99 0.03 6.74
CA ASN A 231 -23.35 -0.53 8.05
C ASN A 231 -22.28 -0.34 9.13
N VAL A 232 -21.01 -0.17 8.76
CA VAL A 232 -19.91 0.01 9.71
C VAL A 232 -19.42 1.46 9.85
N LEU A 233 -19.92 2.38 9.01
CA LEU A 233 -19.54 3.79 9.06
C LEU A 233 -19.83 4.42 10.43
N PRO A 234 -19.02 5.40 10.87
CA PRO A 234 -19.30 6.16 12.09
C PRO A 234 -20.69 6.81 12.03
N GLY A 235 -21.39 6.87 13.16
CA GLY A 235 -22.80 7.28 13.22
C GLY A 235 -23.10 8.64 12.56
N TYR A 236 -22.19 9.61 12.64
CA TYR A 236 -22.31 10.87 11.91
C TYR A 236 -22.29 10.65 10.39
N THR A 237 -21.24 10.03 9.86
CA THR A 237 -21.09 9.72 8.43
C THR A 237 -22.28 8.89 7.93
N GLN A 238 -22.66 7.86 8.67
CA GLN A 238 -23.80 7.01 8.35
C GLN A 238 -25.12 7.81 8.29
N SER A 239 -25.34 8.72 9.24
CA SER A 239 -26.52 9.59 9.24
C SER A 239 -26.56 10.55 8.04
N VAL A 240 -25.40 11.06 7.62
CA VAL A 240 -25.25 11.88 6.40
C VAL A 240 -25.63 11.05 5.16
N PHE A 241 -25.17 9.79 5.09
CA PHE A 241 -25.56 8.89 4.01
C PHE A 241 -27.07 8.66 3.98
N PHE A 242 -27.70 8.33 5.11
CA PHE A 242 -29.17 8.14 5.15
C PHE A 242 -29.96 9.41 4.85
N PHE A 243 -29.42 10.58 5.21
CA PHE A 243 -30.09 11.86 4.98
C PHE A 243 -30.09 12.27 3.51
N TYR A 244 -28.94 12.16 2.83
CA TYR A 244 -28.80 12.55 1.43
C TYR A 244 -29.16 11.43 0.45
N PHE A 245 -29.07 10.17 0.89
CA PHE A 245 -29.34 8.99 0.10
C PHE A 245 -30.39 8.12 0.83
N PRO A 246 -31.69 8.41 0.68
CA PRO A 246 -32.77 7.65 1.32
C PRO A 246 -32.75 6.16 0.92
N SER A 247 -32.09 5.86 -0.20
CA SER A 247 -31.71 4.52 -0.63
C SER A 247 -30.19 4.51 -0.87
N PRO A 248 -29.38 4.33 0.20
CA PRO A 248 -27.93 4.52 0.15
C PRO A 248 -27.25 3.59 -0.84
N VAL A 249 -27.80 2.39 -1.01
CA VAL A 249 -27.30 1.35 -1.92
C VAL A 249 -27.30 1.86 -3.35
N TYR A 250 -28.48 2.20 -3.88
CA TYR A 250 -28.61 2.51 -5.31
C TYR A 250 -28.10 3.91 -5.68
N THR A 251 -28.18 4.88 -4.77
CA THR A 251 -27.82 6.27 -5.07
C THR A 251 -26.40 6.63 -4.66
N GLY A 252 -25.91 6.10 -3.53
CA GLY A 252 -24.53 6.29 -3.08
C GLY A 252 -23.55 5.50 -3.94
N LEU A 253 -23.84 4.24 -4.23
CA LEU A 253 -23.04 3.42 -5.16
C LEU A 253 -23.06 4.03 -6.58
N GLY A 254 -24.23 4.46 -7.06
CA GLY A 254 -24.36 5.09 -8.37
C GLY A 254 -23.48 6.34 -8.56
N LEU A 255 -23.37 7.19 -7.54
CA LEU A 255 -22.44 8.34 -7.55
C LEU A 255 -20.96 7.94 -7.47
N MET A 256 -20.66 6.77 -6.92
CA MET A 256 -19.28 6.27 -6.80
C MET A 256 -18.79 5.61 -8.10
N LEU A 257 -19.71 4.97 -8.84
CA LEU A 257 -19.41 4.22 -10.07
C LEU A 257 -19.59 5.02 -11.38
N SER A 258 -20.37 6.10 -11.37
CA SER A 258 -20.55 7.00 -12.53
C SER A 258 -19.33 7.88 -12.79
#